data_AF-A0A7Y6PQA8-F1
#
_entry.id   AF-A0A7Y6PQA8-F1
#
_cell.length_a   1.000
_cell.length_b   1.000
_cell.length_c   1.000
_cell.angle_alpha   90.00
_cell.angle_beta   90.00
_cell.angle_gamma   90.00
#
_symmetry.space_group_name_H-M   'P 1'
#
loop_
_entity.id
_entity.type
_entity.pdbx_description
1 polymer ?
#
loop_
_entity_poly.entity_id
_entity_poly.type
_entity_poly.pdbx_seq_one_letter_code
_entity_poly.pdbx_strand_id
1 'polypeptide(L)' 'MKTLVLVAVLIVVAGFTHVVYGGGVGVTVCQKDGWSLGDTFVDLDDYIGKPLISQLDKAKVLRAMFACGTLKRPEFLDRD' A
#
# COMPACT_ATOMS: atom_id res chain seq x y z
N MET A 1 30.28 -0.50 -12.80
CA MET A 1 29.91 0.67 -11.95
C MET A 1 28.51 1.21 -12.29
N LYS A 2 28.20 1.53 -13.56
CA LYS A 2 26.86 2.03 -13.97
C LYS A 2 25.69 1.10 -13.59
N THR A 3 25.87 -0.21 -13.75
CA THR A 3 24.83 -1.21 -13.44
C THR A 3 24.53 -1.30 -11.94
N LEU A 4 25.56 -1.23 -11.08
CA LEU A 4 25.40 -1.26 -9.62
C LEU A 4 24.64 -0.04 -9.12
N VAL A 5 24.94 1.15 -9.66
CA VAL A 5 24.21 2.39 -9.32
C VAL A 5 22.75 2.27 -9.73
N LEU A 6 22.46 1.74 -10.92
CA LEU A 6 21.09 1.60 -11.41
C LEU A 6 20.29 0.61 -10.56
N VAL A 7 20.88 -0.51 -10.16
CA VAL A 7 20.27 -1.47 -9.23
C VAL A 7 20.01 -0.85 -7.87
N ALA A 8 20.96 -0.08 -7.32
CA ALA A 8 20.78 0.60 -6.04
C ALA A 8 19.62 1.61 -6.09
N VAL A 9 19.52 2.40 -7.17
CA VAL A 9 18.42 3.35 -7.35
C VAL A 9 17.07 2.63 -7.41
N LEU A 10 16.98 1.51 -8.16
CA LEU A 10 15.74 0.73 -8.25
C LEU A 10 15.29 0.18 -6.90
N ILE A 11 16.22 -0.32 -6.08
CA ILE A 11 15.91 -0.84 -4.74
C ILE A 11 15.39 0.28 -3.83
N VAL A 12 16.01 1.46 -3.89
CA VAL A 12 15.57 2.62 -3.10
C VAL A 12 14.15 3.01 -3.50
N VAL A 13 13.89 3.15 -4.81
CA VAL A 13 12.57 3.54 -5.34
C VAL A 13 11.51 2.50 -4.97
N ALA A 14 11.79 1.21 -5.18
CA ALA A 14 10.87 0.12 -4.82
C ALA A 14 10.55 0.10 -3.32
N GLY A 15 11.52 0.42 -2.48
CA GLY A 15 11.29 0.51 -1.03
C GLY A 15 10.37 1.66 -0.61
N PHE A 16 10.16 2.67 -1.46
CA PHE A 16 9.25 3.80 -1.20
C PHE A 16 7.91 3.72 -1.94
N THR A 17 7.66 2.67 -2.73
CA THR A 17 6.37 2.49 -3.43
C THR A 17 5.68 1.17 -3.08
N HIS A 18 4.36 1.20 -2.98
CA HIS A 18 3.47 0.05 -3.02
C HIS A 18 2.95 -0.12 -4.45
N VAL A 19 3.09 -1.31 -5.02
CA VAL A 19 2.40 -1.76 -6.22
C VAL A 19 1.15 -2.50 -5.74
N VAL A 20 0.02 -1.89 -5.97
CA VAL A 20 -1.29 -2.32 -5.48
C VAL A 20 -2.05 -2.93 -6.63
N TYR A 21 -2.65 -4.09 -6.40
CA TYR A 21 -3.48 -4.79 -7.39
C TYR A 21 -4.70 -5.44 -6.73
N GLY A 22 -5.70 -5.85 -7.51
CA GLY A 22 -6.92 -6.49 -6.97
C GLY A 22 -8.03 -5.48 -6.63
N GLY A 23 -9.11 -5.93 -5.99
CA GLY A 23 -10.16 -5.06 -5.46
C GLY A 23 -10.94 -4.22 -6.48
N GLY A 24 -10.89 -4.59 -7.76
CA GLY A 24 -11.56 -3.88 -8.86
C GLY A 24 -10.88 -2.57 -9.32
N VAL A 25 -9.72 -2.21 -8.76
CA VAL A 25 -8.99 -0.96 -9.12
C VAL A 25 -7.89 -1.16 -10.18
N GLY A 26 -7.62 -2.40 -10.60
CA GLY A 26 -6.51 -2.72 -11.51
C GLY A 26 -5.15 -2.66 -10.81
N VAL A 27 -4.07 -2.34 -11.55
CA VAL A 27 -2.73 -2.14 -10.99
C VAL A 27 -2.47 -0.64 -10.81
N THR A 28 -2.08 -0.24 -9.60
CA THR A 28 -1.76 1.15 -9.28
C THR A 28 -0.54 1.23 -8.37
N VAL A 29 0.10 2.39 -8.32
CA VAL A 29 1.31 2.62 -7.54
C VAL A 29 1.04 3.72 -6.52
N CYS A 30 1.21 3.38 -5.25
CA CYS A 30 1.02 4.27 -4.12
C CYS A 30 2.35 4.51 -3.42
N GLN A 31 2.52 5.68 -2.81
CA GLN A 31 3.73 5.97 -2.04
C GLN A 31 3.62 5.33 -0.65
N LYS A 32 4.72 4.74 -0.16
CA LYS A 32 4.78 4.15 1.20
C LYS A 32 4.96 5.23 2.27
N ASP A 33 4.40 4.99 3.46
CA ASP A 33 4.70 5.77 4.68
C ASP A 33 5.96 5.22 5.37
N GLY A 34 7.10 5.32 4.66
CA GLY A 34 8.42 4.81 5.07
C GLY A 34 9.03 3.80 4.10
N TRP A 35 10.35 3.58 4.23
CA TRP A 35 11.07 2.62 3.39
C TRP A 35 10.88 1.19 3.90
N SER A 36 10.36 0.30 3.06
CA SER A 36 10.20 -1.14 3.34
C SER A 36 10.19 -1.93 2.03
N LEU A 37 10.88 -3.06 1.97
CA LEU A 37 10.79 -3.97 0.81
C LEU A 37 9.66 -5.00 0.96
N GLY A 38 9.29 -5.35 2.20
CA GLY A 38 8.33 -6.43 2.50
C GLY A 38 6.91 -6.16 2.00
N ASP A 39 6.54 -4.89 1.89
CA ASP A 39 5.18 -4.47 1.56
C ASP A 39 5.09 -3.89 0.14
N THR A 40 6.04 -4.20 -0.74
CA THR A 40 6.10 -3.59 -2.09
C THR A 40 4.96 -4.06 -2.97
N PHE A 41 4.48 -5.28 -2.82
CA PHE A 41 3.35 -5.80 -3.59
C PHE A 41 2.18 -6.02 -2.64
N VAL A 42 1.07 -5.34 -2.90
CA VAL A 42 -0.11 -5.32 -2.03
C VAL A 42 -1.31 -5.79 -2.85
N ASP A 43 -1.89 -6.92 -2.45
CA ASP A 43 -3.19 -7.36 -2.96
C ASP A 43 -4.28 -6.66 -2.16
N LEU A 44 -5.17 -5.90 -2.82
CA LEU A 44 -6.25 -5.18 -2.18
C LEU A 44 -7.37 -6.11 -1.72
N ASP A 45 -7.54 -7.26 -2.36
CA ASP A 45 -8.53 -8.27 -1.98
C ASP A 45 -8.23 -8.87 -0.60
N ASP A 46 -6.98 -8.77 -0.14
CA ASP A 46 -6.58 -9.17 1.21
C ASP A 46 -7.12 -8.24 2.32
N TYR A 47 -7.55 -7.03 1.97
CA TYR A 47 -7.96 -5.98 2.91
C TYR A 47 -9.47 -5.71 2.84
N ILE A 48 -10.06 -5.83 1.65
CA ILE A 48 -11.50 -5.58 1.43
C ILE A 48 -12.34 -6.63 2.18
N GLY A 49 -13.37 -6.16 2.88
CA GLY A 49 -14.30 -7.02 3.62
C GLY A 49 -13.77 -7.57 4.94
N LYS A 50 -12.52 -7.30 5.31
CA LYS A 50 -11.94 -7.69 6.61
C LYS A 50 -11.97 -6.52 7.60
N PRO A 51 -12.24 -6.76 8.90
CA PRO A 51 -12.24 -5.69 9.90
C PRO A 51 -10.85 -5.07 10.06
N LEU A 52 -10.79 -3.76 10.30
CA LEU A 52 -9.52 -3.02 10.47
C LEU A 52 -8.71 -3.50 11.68
N ILE A 53 -9.40 -3.98 12.73
CA ILE A 53 -8.77 -4.43 13.99
C ILE A 53 -7.89 -5.65 13.76
N SER A 54 -8.24 -6.54 12.83
CA SER A 54 -7.42 -7.71 12.49
C SER A 54 -6.25 -7.38 11.55
N GLN A 55 -6.07 -6.11 11.21
CA GLN A 55 -5.06 -5.63 10.25
C GLN A 55 -4.17 -4.54 10.88
N LEU A 56 -4.09 -4.50 12.21
CA LEU A 56 -3.34 -3.50 12.97
C LEU A 56 -1.83 -3.52 12.63
N ASP A 57 -1.30 -4.71 12.38
CA ASP A 57 0.06 -4.97 11.90
C ASP A 57 0.30 -4.35 10.51
N LYS A 58 -0.75 -4.27 9.69
CA LYS A 58 -0.74 -3.67 8.34
C LYS A 58 -1.19 -2.22 8.32
N ALA A 59 -1.28 -1.55 9.48
CA ALA A 59 -1.77 -0.17 9.59
C ALA A 59 -1.02 0.83 8.68
N LYS A 60 0.30 0.65 8.49
CA LYS A 60 1.10 1.48 7.58
C LYS A 60 0.65 1.35 6.12
N VAL A 61 0.42 0.11 5.67
CA VAL A 61 -0.04 -0.18 4.31
C VAL A 61 -1.44 0.39 4.11
N LEU A 62 -2.36 0.11 5.03
CA LEU A 62 -3.72 0.65 5.01
C LEU A 62 -3.74 2.18 4.93
N ARG A 63 -2.92 2.86 5.73
CA ARG A 63 -2.80 4.33 5.72
C ARG A 63 -2.35 4.85 4.36
N ALA A 64 -1.32 4.22 3.77
CA ALA A 64 -0.84 4.57 2.44
C ALA A 64 -1.92 4.35 1.37
N MET A 65 -2.69 3.26 1.45
CA MET A 65 -3.79 2.97 0.53
C MET A 65 -4.92 4.00 0.65
N PHE A 66 -5.31 4.39 1.86
CA PHE A 66 -6.32 5.44 2.06
C PHE A 66 -5.84 6.80 1.54
N ALA A 67 -4.56 7.15 1.75
CA ALA A 67 -3.98 8.39 1.24
C ALA A 67 -3.90 8.40 -0.29
N CYS A 68 -3.65 7.24 -0.90
CA CYS A 68 -3.61 7.04 -2.35
C CYS A 68 -5.01 6.97 -2.99
N GLY A 69 -6.07 6.83 -2.17
CA GLY A 69 -7.45 6.72 -2.64
C GLY A 69 -7.82 5.35 -3.21
N THR A 70 -6.97 4.34 -3.06
CA THR A 70 -7.24 2.97 -3.53
C THR A 70 -8.20 2.22 -2.62
N LEU A 71 -8.15 2.50 -1.32
CA LEU A 71 -9.18 2.08 -0.37
C LEU A 71 -10.09 3.26 -0.02
N LYS A 72 -11.39 3.01 0.02
CA LYS A 72 -12.34 3.94 0.64
C LYS A 72 -12.34 3.74 2.15
N ARG A 73 -12.15 4.82 2.90
CA ARG A 73 -12.31 4.79 4.35
C ARG A 73 -13.77 4.39 4.65
N PRO A 74 -14.01 3.41 5.53
CA PRO A 74 -15.37 3.15 5.96
C PRO A 74 -15.92 4.43 6.61
N GLU A 75 -16.99 4.96 6.03
CA GLU A 75 -17.82 5.96 6.69
C GLU A 75 -18.43 5.24 7.89
N PHE A 76 -17.84 5.46 9.07
CA PHE A 76 -18.56 5.21 10.30
C PHE A 76 -19.72 6.20 10.24
N LEU A 77 -20.90 5.67 9.92
CA LEU A 77 -22.16 6.39 9.97
C LEU A 77 -22.13 7.30 11.20
N ASP A 78 -22.11 8.62 10.96
CA ASP A 78 -22.56 9.61 11.93
C ASP A 78 -23.98 9.16 12.33
N ARG A 79 -24.06 8.40 13.42
CA ARG A 79 -25.33 8.09 14.08
C ARG A 79 -25.66 9.33 14.88
N ASP A 80 -26.42 10.23 14.26
CA ASP A 80 -27.28 11.19 14.94
C ASP A 80 -28.36 10.45 15.76
#